data_AF-A0A2U3LXS8-F1
#
_entry.id   AF-A0A2U3LXS8-F1
#
_cell.length_a   1.000
_cell.length_b   1.000
_cell.length_c   1.000
_cell.angle_alpha   90.00
_cell.angle_beta   90.00
_cell.angle_gamma   90.00
#
_symmetry.space_group_name_H-M   'P 1'
#
loop_
_entity.id
_entity.type
_entity.pdbx_description
1 polymer ?
#
loop_
_entity_poly.entity_id
_entity_poly.type
_entity_poly.pdbx_seq_one_letter_code
_entity_poly.pdbx_strand_id
1 'polypeptide(L)'
;MQKLNDAIDHANALVFGSPIYMGQMSAQAKILIDRMFARYSPYFKEENAAEKKLILTFNQGNPDSNLFQSYIDYTKHMFELLEFDVKEVPVVTGMRNGPAHERKDLHTVLKDIGSSLVSERFSE
;
A
#
# COMPACT_ATOMS: atom_id res chain seq x y z
N MET A 1 12.32 -12.44 -7.94
CA MET A 1 12.59 -11.09 -7.41
C MET A 1 13.09 -10.15 -8.47
N GLN A 2 14.11 -10.49 -9.27
CA GLN A 2 14.65 -9.60 -10.32
C GLN A 2 13.58 -8.84 -11.13
N LYS A 3 12.70 -9.55 -11.84
CA LYS A 3 11.61 -8.94 -12.63
C LYS A 3 10.72 -7.96 -11.85
N LEU A 4 10.50 -8.24 -10.56
CA LEU A 4 9.65 -7.41 -9.71
C LEU A 4 10.40 -6.16 -9.25
N ASN A 5 11.69 -6.31 -8.91
CA ASN A 5 12.55 -5.19 -8.63
C ASN A 5 12.61 -4.29 -9.87
N ASP A 6 12.96 -4.83 -11.03
CA ASP A 6 13.01 -4.05 -12.27
C ASP A 6 11.68 -3.30 -12.52
N ALA A 7 10.52 -3.93 -12.27
CA ALA A 7 9.22 -3.26 -12.39
C ALA A 7 9.03 -2.12 -11.36
N ILE A 8 9.45 -2.33 -10.11
CA ILE A 8 9.40 -1.31 -9.05
C ILE A 8 10.30 -0.13 -9.41
N ASP A 9 11.50 -0.39 -9.94
CA ASP A 9 12.50 0.63 -10.28
C ASP A 9 11.96 1.61 -11.32
N HIS A 10 11.26 1.09 -12.33
CA HIS A 10 10.64 1.89 -13.39
C HIS A 10 9.29 2.51 -13.00
N ALA A 11 8.72 2.14 -11.85
CA ALA A 11 7.46 2.68 -11.38
C ALA A 11 7.64 4.05 -10.70
N ASN A 12 6.74 5.00 -11.00
CA ASN A 12 6.62 6.27 -10.27
C ASN A 12 5.68 6.19 -9.06
N ALA A 13 4.78 5.20 -9.06
CA ALA A 13 3.84 4.96 -7.99
C ALA A 13 3.67 3.46 -7.76
N LEU A 14 3.51 3.08 -6.49
CA LEU A 14 3.27 1.72 -6.05
C LEU A 14 1.93 1.68 -5.31
N VAL A 15 1.10 0.69 -5.62
CA VAL A 15 -0.12 0.39 -4.87
C VAL A 15 0.05 -0.99 -4.26
N PHE A 16 0.22 -1.04 -2.95
CA PHE A 16 0.39 -2.29 -2.21
C PHE A 16 -0.88 -2.61 -1.44
N GLY A 17 -1.58 -3.66 -1.85
CA GLY A 17 -2.81 -4.13 -1.24
C GLY A 17 -2.68 -5.48 -0.56
N SER A 18 -3.21 -5.62 0.65
CA SER A 18 -3.32 -6.93 1.30
C SER A 18 -4.61 -7.05 2.12
N PRO A 19 -5.27 -8.23 2.12
CA PRO A 19 -6.25 -8.52 3.17
C PRO A 19 -5.55 -8.56 4.55
N ILE A 20 -6.30 -8.22 5.59
CA ILE A 20 -5.90 -8.44 6.98
C ILE A 20 -6.40 -9.81 7.43
N TYR A 21 -5.46 -10.73 7.63
CA TYR A 21 -5.70 -12.05 8.18
C TYR A 21 -4.97 -12.19 9.51
N MET A 22 -5.70 -12.61 10.55
CA MET A 22 -5.15 -12.78 11.90
C MET A 22 -4.44 -11.53 12.44
N GLY A 23 -4.94 -10.33 12.09
CA GLY A 23 -4.40 -9.06 12.56
C GLY A 23 -3.18 -8.54 11.80
N GLN A 24 -2.78 -9.18 10.69
CA GLN A 24 -1.67 -8.74 9.84
C GLN A 24 -1.98 -8.93 8.35
N MET A 25 -1.11 -8.41 7.48
CA MET A 25 -1.13 -8.70 6.04
C MET A 25 -1.02 -10.20 5.77
N SER A 26 -1.41 -10.63 4.56
CA SER A 26 -1.26 -12.01 4.13
C SER A 26 0.20 -12.45 4.11
N ALA A 27 0.43 -13.76 4.26
CA ALA A 27 1.78 -14.33 4.20
C ALA A 27 2.50 -14.01 2.87
N GLN A 28 1.77 -14.04 1.75
CA GLN A 28 2.29 -13.72 0.43
C GLN A 28 2.72 -12.25 0.33
N ALA A 29 1.91 -11.34 0.88
CA ALA A 29 2.23 -9.92 0.98
C ALA A 29 3.48 -9.68 1.84
N LYS A 30 3.61 -10.39 2.96
CA LYS A 30 4.76 -10.29 3.87
C LYS A 30 6.07 -10.74 3.23
N ILE A 31 6.04 -11.83 2.45
CA ILE A 31 7.22 -12.32 1.70
C ILE A 31 7.76 -11.25 0.75
N LEU A 32 6.88 -10.50 0.09
CA LEU A 32 7.27 -9.40 -0.78
C LEU A 32 7.92 -8.26 0.02
N ILE A 33 7.24 -7.79 1.08
CA ILE A 33 7.73 -6.68 1.90
C ILE A 33 9.08 -6.98 2.54
N ASP A 34 9.28 -8.18 3.07
CA ASP A 34 10.55 -8.56 3.71
C ASP A 34 11.74 -8.50 2.76
N ARG A 35 11.50 -8.68 1.46
CA ARG A 35 12.55 -8.60 0.45
C ARG A 35 12.84 -7.17 -0.01
N MET A 36 11.92 -6.23 0.21
CA MET A 36 12.16 -4.81 -0.07
C MET A 36 13.18 -4.21 0.89
N PHE A 37 13.33 -4.76 2.11
CA PHE A 37 14.35 -4.30 3.06
C PHE A 37 15.75 -4.36 2.48
N ALA A 38 16.10 -5.41 1.72
CA ALA A 38 17.43 -5.50 1.12
C ALA A 38 17.75 -4.37 0.12
N ARG A 39 16.73 -3.72 -0.45
CA ARG A 39 16.87 -2.69 -1.49
C ARG A 39 16.78 -1.27 -0.94
N TYR A 40 15.85 -1.04 -0.01
CA TYR A 40 15.53 0.29 0.53
C TYR A 40 16.04 0.52 1.95
N SER A 41 16.67 -0.49 2.56
CA SER A 41 17.27 -0.29 3.89
C SER A 41 18.26 0.86 3.86
N PRO A 42 18.23 1.75 4.86
CA PRO A 42 19.15 2.89 4.95
C PRO A 42 20.62 2.46 4.99
N TYR A 43 20.90 1.18 5.30
CA TYR A 43 22.24 0.61 5.33
C TYR A 43 22.76 0.15 3.96
N PHE A 44 21.88 -0.07 2.98
CA PHE A 44 22.20 -0.73 1.71
C PHE A 44 21.70 0.02 0.47
N LYS A 45 21.30 1.30 0.59
CA LYS A 45 20.57 2.04 -0.45
C LYS A 45 21.20 1.90 -1.84
N GLU A 46 20.64 1.01 -2.66
CA GLU A 46 20.86 0.94 -4.10
C GLU A 46 19.93 1.92 -4.83
N GLU A 47 18.79 2.25 -4.23
CA GLU A 47 17.75 3.14 -4.78
C GLU A 47 17.11 4.04 -3.73
N ASN A 48 16.58 5.17 -4.20
CA ASN A 48 15.87 6.14 -3.38
C ASN A 48 14.36 5.87 -3.37
N ALA A 49 13.83 5.33 -2.27
CA ALA A 49 12.40 5.12 -2.09
C ALA A 49 11.59 6.43 -1.99
N ALA A 50 12.24 7.56 -1.64
CA ALA A 50 11.58 8.86 -1.50
C ALA A 50 11.01 9.42 -2.81
N GLU A 51 11.43 8.89 -3.95
CA GLU A 51 10.94 9.32 -5.26
C GLU A 51 9.68 8.56 -5.71
N LYS A 52 9.26 7.53 -4.96
CA LYS A 52 8.13 6.67 -5.30
C LYS A 52 6.94 6.95 -4.39
N LYS A 53 5.81 7.31 -5.00
CA LYS A 53 4.53 7.45 -4.28
C LYS A 53 4.02 6.07 -3.87
N LEU A 54 3.55 5.93 -2.64
CA LEU A 54 3.03 4.67 -2.13
C LEU A 54 1.58 4.83 -1.64
N ILE A 55 0.70 3.96 -2.13
CA ILE A 55 -0.60 3.70 -1.53
C ILE A 55 -0.54 2.35 -0.83
N LEU A 56 -0.88 2.33 0.46
CA LEU A 56 -1.08 1.10 1.20
C LEU A 56 -2.58 0.85 1.30
N THR A 57 -3.09 -0.32 0.96
CA THR A 57 -4.52 -0.60 1.12
C THR A 57 -4.75 -1.92 1.80
N PHE A 58 -5.73 -1.91 2.70
CA PHE A 58 -6.10 -3.09 3.46
C PHE A 58 -7.57 -3.38 3.27
N ASN A 59 -7.93 -4.66 3.34
CA ASN A 59 -9.33 -5.05 3.44
C ASN A 59 -9.54 -5.96 4.64
N GLN A 60 -10.77 -5.93 5.17
CA GLN A 60 -11.15 -6.72 6.31
C GLN A 60 -12.63 -7.10 6.25
N GLY A 61 -12.94 -8.26 6.84
CA GLY A 61 -14.33 -8.72 6.94
C GLY A 61 -15.16 -7.91 7.95
N ASN A 62 -14.53 -7.34 8.98
CA ASN A 62 -15.21 -6.58 10.03
C ASN A 62 -15.65 -5.19 9.48
N PRO A 63 -16.84 -4.68 9.84
CA PRO A 63 -17.29 -3.35 9.43
C PRO A 63 -16.54 -2.18 10.13
N ASP A 64 -15.96 -2.38 11.30
CA ASP A 64 -15.24 -1.34 12.06
C ASP A 64 -13.84 -1.07 11.48
N SER A 65 -13.66 0.08 10.83
CA SER A 65 -12.39 0.48 10.20
C SER A 65 -11.22 0.57 11.17
N ASN A 66 -11.47 0.78 12.46
CA ASN A 66 -10.42 1.01 13.44
C ASN A 66 -9.91 -0.27 14.10
N LEU A 67 -10.54 -1.43 13.83
CA LEU A 67 -10.22 -2.70 14.48
C LEU A 67 -8.73 -3.07 14.40
N PHE A 68 -8.08 -2.78 13.28
CA PHE A 68 -6.65 -3.08 13.06
C PHE A 68 -5.79 -1.82 12.90
N GLN A 69 -6.25 -0.67 13.39
CA GLN A 69 -5.57 0.61 13.20
C GLN A 69 -4.11 0.57 13.68
N SER A 70 -3.84 -0.03 14.85
CA SER A 70 -2.47 -0.14 15.36
C SER A 70 -1.51 -0.89 14.42
N TYR A 71 -2.00 -1.93 13.74
CA TYR A 71 -1.22 -2.68 12.77
C TYR A 71 -1.00 -1.86 11.48
N ILE A 72 -2.04 -1.15 11.03
CA ILE A 72 -2.01 -0.32 9.83
C ILE A 72 -1.02 0.85 10.05
N ASP A 73 -1.11 1.54 11.18
CA ASP A 73 -0.22 2.64 11.55
C ASP A 73 1.23 2.17 11.67
N TYR A 74 1.46 1.04 12.33
CA TYR A 74 2.79 0.45 12.42
C TYR A 74 3.36 0.12 11.03
N THR A 75 2.54 -0.48 10.16
CA THR A 75 2.97 -0.82 8.80
C THR A 75 3.26 0.43 7.97
N LYS A 76 2.42 1.47 8.05
CA LYS A 76 2.65 2.76 7.42
C LYS A 76 3.99 3.35 7.90
N HIS A 77 4.19 3.41 9.21
CA HIS A 77 5.40 3.96 9.79
C HIS A 77 6.67 3.20 9.36
N MET A 78 6.59 1.87 9.24
CA MET A 78 7.69 1.06 8.71
C MET A 78 8.07 1.44 7.28
N PHE A 79 7.10 1.77 6.41
CA PHE A 79 7.39 2.24 5.05
C PHE A 79 7.97 3.66 5.04
N GLU A 80 7.49 4.54 5.92
CA GLU A 80 8.05 5.90 6.08
C GLU A 80 9.51 5.85 6.59
N LEU A 81 9.86 4.90 7.46
CA LEU A 81 11.25 4.65 7.89
C LEU A 81 12.15 4.17 6.74
N LEU A 82 11.56 3.55 5.71
CA LEU A 82 12.23 3.21 4.46
C LEU A 82 12.13 4.35 3.43
N GLU A 83 11.73 5.55 3.87
CA GLU A 83 11.61 6.78 3.09
C GLU A 83 10.54 6.77 1.99
N PHE A 84 9.59 5.83 1.99
CA PHE A 84 8.48 5.90 1.04
C PHE A 84 7.54 7.06 1.36
N ASP A 85 7.09 7.74 0.30
CA ASP A 85 6.06 8.78 0.37
C ASP A 85 4.66 8.15 0.38
N VAL A 86 4.21 7.75 1.57
CA VAL A 86 2.89 7.12 1.77
C VAL A 86 1.79 8.18 1.66
N LYS A 87 1.11 8.22 0.51
CA LYS A 87 0.07 9.22 0.22
C LYS A 87 -1.25 8.95 0.94
N GLU A 88 -1.72 7.70 0.89
CA GLU A 88 -3.02 7.31 1.44
C GLU A 88 -3.00 5.87 1.95
N VAL A 89 -3.89 5.59 2.91
CA VAL A 89 -4.07 4.24 3.48
C VAL A 89 -5.54 3.80 3.51
N PRO A 90 -6.21 3.60 2.36
CA PRO A 90 -7.63 3.21 2.34
C PRO A 90 -7.86 1.81 2.92
N VAL A 91 -8.82 1.72 3.84
CA VAL A 91 -9.27 0.47 4.48
C VAL A 91 -10.67 0.10 3.99
N VAL A 92 -10.78 -1.02 3.28
CA VAL A 92 -12.07 -1.55 2.81
C VAL A 92 -12.64 -2.52 3.85
N THR A 93 -13.70 -2.09 4.53
CA THR A 93 -14.36 -2.87 5.59
C THR A 93 -15.57 -3.66 5.09
N GLY A 94 -16.07 -4.56 5.93
CA GLY A 94 -17.33 -5.26 5.66
C GLY A 94 -17.27 -6.26 4.50
N MET A 95 -16.09 -6.78 4.16
CA MET A 95 -15.90 -7.71 3.03
C MET A 95 -16.60 -9.07 3.17
N ARG A 96 -17.31 -9.30 4.29
CA ARG A 96 -18.23 -10.45 4.44
C ARG A 96 -19.54 -10.28 3.69
N ASN A 97 -19.89 -9.05 3.31
CA ASN A 97 -21.19 -8.71 2.73
C ASN A 97 -21.20 -8.71 1.19
N GLY A 98 -20.10 -9.15 0.56
CA GLY A 98 -19.94 -9.18 -0.88
C GLY A 98 -18.56 -8.68 -1.32
N PRO A 99 -18.22 -8.85 -2.61
CA PRO A 99 -16.93 -8.44 -3.14
C PRO A 99 -16.86 -6.92 -3.34
N ALA A 100 -15.66 -6.34 -3.21
CA ALA A 100 -15.45 -4.90 -3.29
C ALA A 100 -15.85 -4.29 -4.65
N HIS A 101 -15.71 -5.04 -5.75
CA HIS A 101 -16.01 -4.53 -7.10
C HIS A 101 -17.52 -4.32 -7.36
N GLU A 102 -18.39 -4.91 -6.54
CA GLU A 102 -19.85 -4.69 -6.61
C GLU A 102 -20.31 -3.47 -5.79
N ARG A 103 -19.43 -2.92 -4.95
CA ARG A 103 -19.72 -1.78 -4.06
C ARG A 103 -19.49 -0.45 -4.78
N LYS A 104 -20.59 0.18 -5.21
CA LYS A 104 -20.58 1.47 -5.93
C LYS A 104 -19.96 2.62 -5.13
N ASP A 105 -20.11 2.59 -3.82
CA ASP A 105 -19.55 3.60 -2.91
C ASP A 105 -18.01 3.54 -2.86
N LEU A 106 -17.43 2.33 -2.92
CA LEU A 106 -15.97 2.17 -3.00
C LEU A 106 -15.40 2.64 -4.33
N HIS A 107 -16.14 2.46 -5.42
CA HIS A 107 -15.65 2.76 -6.77
C HIS A 107 -15.25 4.22 -6.93
N THR A 108 -16.06 5.17 -6.43
CA THR A 108 -15.75 6.60 -6.52
C THR A 108 -14.49 6.94 -5.69
N VAL A 109 -14.44 6.51 -4.44
CA VAL A 109 -13.31 6.81 -3.53
C VAL A 109 -11.99 6.25 -4.07
N LEU A 110 -11.98 4.98 -4.50
CA LEU A 110 -10.76 4.35 -5.02
C LEU A 110 -10.35 4.94 -6.38
N LYS A 111 -11.31 5.40 -7.19
CA LYS A 111 -11.03 6.12 -8.44
C LYS A 111 -10.40 7.48 -8.17
N ASP A 112 -10.85 8.21 -7.15
CA ASP A 112 -10.30 9.52 -6.80
C ASP A 112 -8.85 9.37 -6.29
N ILE A 113 -8.58 8.37 -5.44
CA ILE A 113 -7.22 8.03 -4.99
C ILE A 113 -6.33 7.63 -6.19
N GLY A 114 -6.84 6.80 -7.10
CA GLY A 114 -6.08 6.43 -8.30
C GLY A 114 -5.79 7.64 -9.21
N SER A 115 -6.72 8.59 -9.28
CA SER A 115 -6.59 9.79 -10.11
C SER A 115 -5.57 10.77 -9.52
N SER A 116 -5.50 10.91 -8.19
CA SER A 116 -4.53 11.81 -7.54
C SER A 116 -3.08 11.40 -7.80
N LEU A 117 -2.80 10.09 -7.95
CA LEU A 117 -1.47 9.60 -8.29
C LEU A 117 -0.94 10.12 -9.63
N VAL A 118 -1.85 10.37 -10.59
CA VAL A 118 -1.52 10.80 -11.96
C VAL A 118 -1.53 12.32 -12.09
N SER A 119 -2.42 13.02 -11.37
CA SER A 119 -2.62 14.47 -11.50
C SER A 119 -1.49 15.31 -10.90
N GLU A 120 -0.77 14.80 -9.90
CA GLU A 120 0.37 15.48 -9.28
C GLU A 120 1.61 15.62 -10.20
N ARG A 121 1.55 15.13 -11.45
CA ARG A 121 2.64 15.27 -12.44
C ARG A 121 2.68 16.64 -13.14
N PHE A 122 1.68 17.51 -12.93
CA PHE A 122 1.49 18.76 -13.70
C PHE A 122 1.50 20.04 -12.83
N SER A 123 1.98 19.96 -11.60
CA SER A 123 2.25 21.16 -10.81
C SER A 123 3.58 21.74 -11.27
N GLU A 124 3.54 22.60 -12.29
CA GLU A 124 4.68 23.44 -12.73
C GLU A 124 5.10 24.45 -11.64
#